data_AF-A0A143YBY8-F1
#
_entry.id   AF-A0A143YBY8-F1
#
_cell.length_a   1.000
_cell.length_b   1.000
_cell.length_c   1.000
_cell.angle_alpha   90.00
_cell.angle_beta   90.00
_cell.angle_gamma   90.00
#
_symmetry.space_group_name_H-M   'P 1'
#
loop_
_entity.id
_entity.type
_entity.pdbx_description
1 polymer ?
#
loop_
_entity_poly.entity_id
_entity_poly.type
_entity_poly.pdbx_seq_one_letter_code
_entity_poly.pdbx_strand_id
1 'polypeptide(L)'
;MKRERRIYDWLPVIAWMIVIFMLSAQPADQSIILSGSVTRFLANGLNQLAALIEHFTRAQGTVVFLAGILVLIHLLETQQDEPEIFGIKKRWIISGTAIFLVMAIGLFLFVDFVQDTSFSYAGRLIRKSAHFIAYLILGFLVSHAMKNEASTATAWKRRGASLLFCVVYAISDEFHQLFVPGRGPMLKDVLIDGLGAAIGILLYVGARELWLRWKNK
;
A
#
# COMPACT_ATOMS: atom_id res chain seq x y z
N MET A 1 27.56 37.64 -4.82
CA MET A 1 26.40 37.85 -3.90
C MET A 1 25.05 37.30 -4.36
N LYS A 2 24.38 37.76 -5.45
CA LYS A 2 23.03 37.23 -5.84
C LYS A 2 23.03 35.79 -6.41
N ARG A 3 24.11 35.36 -7.07
CA ARG A 3 24.23 34.02 -7.68
C ARG A 3 24.54 32.93 -6.64
N GLU A 4 25.37 33.23 -5.64
CA GLU A 4 25.73 32.29 -4.55
C GLU A 4 24.54 31.96 -3.66
N ARG A 5 23.69 32.93 -3.31
CA ARG A 5 22.45 32.67 -2.56
C ARG A 5 21.50 31.71 -3.28
N ARG A 6 21.55 31.64 -4.61
CA ARG A 6 20.68 30.79 -5.41
C ARG A 6 21.05 29.30 -5.30
N ILE A 7 22.30 28.96 -5.00
CA ILE A 7 22.73 27.56 -4.82
C ILE A 7 22.19 26.95 -3.52
N TYR A 8 22.13 27.74 -2.44
CA TYR A 8 21.64 27.26 -1.15
C TYR A 8 20.15 26.86 -1.21
N ASP A 9 19.36 27.52 -2.07
CA ASP A 9 17.95 27.18 -2.27
C ASP A 9 17.76 25.76 -2.88
N TRP A 10 18.80 25.19 -3.52
CA TRP A 10 18.77 23.85 -4.13
C TRP A 10 19.32 22.74 -3.22
N LEU A 11 20.05 23.06 -2.16
CA LEU A 11 20.52 22.06 -1.20
C LEU A 11 19.39 21.17 -0.64
N PRO A 12 18.24 21.70 -0.17
CA PRO A 12 17.15 20.86 0.30
C PRO A 12 16.52 20.02 -0.82
N VAL A 13 16.52 20.52 -2.06
CA VAL A 13 16.04 19.75 -3.23
C VAL A 13 16.93 18.53 -3.44
N ILE A 14 18.24 18.73 -3.50
CA ILE A 14 19.22 17.65 -3.72
C ILE A 14 19.16 16.64 -2.57
N ALA A 15 19.13 17.11 -1.32
CA ALA A 15 19.01 16.24 -0.15
C ALA A 15 17.73 15.39 -0.22
N TRP A 16 16.61 15.99 -0.61
CA TRP A 16 15.35 15.27 -0.74
C TRP A 16 15.33 14.28 -1.91
N MET A 17 15.96 14.63 -3.04
CA MET A 17 16.15 13.70 -4.16
C MET A 17 16.94 12.46 -3.71
N ILE A 18 18.02 12.63 -2.94
CA ILE A 18 18.79 11.51 -2.38
C ILE A 18 17.90 10.62 -1.50
N VAL A 19 17.04 11.21 -0.67
CA VAL A 19 16.07 10.44 0.14
C VAL A 19 15.14 9.63 -0.75
N ILE A 20 14.53 10.23 -1.78
CA ILE A 20 13.66 9.53 -2.73
C ILE A 20 14.41 8.36 -3.39
N PHE A 21 15.63 8.61 -3.88
CA PHE A 21 16.45 7.60 -4.53
C PHE A 21 16.75 6.41 -3.61
N MET A 22 17.13 6.68 -2.36
CA MET A 22 17.42 5.64 -1.35
C MET A 22 16.17 4.81 -1.00
N LEU A 23 15.00 5.46 -0.93
CA LEU A 23 13.73 4.76 -0.69
C LEU A 23 13.29 3.92 -1.89
N SER A 24 13.57 4.40 -3.11
CA SER A 24 13.22 3.71 -4.35
C SER A 24 14.12 2.51 -4.64
N ALA A 25 15.36 2.53 -4.14
CA ALA A 25 16.31 1.41 -4.22
C ALA A 25 15.89 0.15 -3.42
N GLN A 26 14.87 0.26 -2.55
CA GLN A 26 14.44 -0.88 -1.72
C GLN A 26 13.58 -1.88 -2.52
N PRO A 27 13.86 -3.19 -2.40
CA PRO A 27 13.03 -4.21 -3.05
C PRO A 27 11.59 -4.21 -2.50
N ALA A 28 10.65 -4.70 -3.32
CA ALA A 28 9.21 -4.50 -3.13
C ALA A 28 8.64 -5.12 -1.84
N ASP A 29 9.36 -6.07 -1.27
CA ASP A 29 9.07 -6.81 -0.04
C ASP A 29 9.47 -6.04 1.23
N GLN A 30 10.49 -5.18 1.18
CA GLN A 30 11.03 -4.50 2.37
C GLN A 30 10.43 -3.12 2.65
N SER A 31 9.76 -2.48 1.68
CA SER A 31 9.30 -1.09 1.82
C SER A 31 8.14 -0.90 2.83
N ILE A 32 7.48 -1.98 3.26
CA ILE A 32 6.41 -1.95 4.27
C ILE A 32 6.96 -1.56 5.66
N ILE A 33 8.25 -1.83 5.91
CA ILE A 33 8.85 -1.72 7.25
C ILE A 33 9.20 -0.26 7.61
N LEU A 34 9.34 0.64 6.63
CA LEU A 34 9.85 2.00 6.86
C LEU A 34 8.76 3.06 7.16
N SER A 35 7.47 2.77 6.95
CA SER A 35 6.39 3.71 7.30
C SER A 35 6.17 3.73 8.82
N GLY A 36 6.18 4.92 9.41
CA GLY A 36 6.38 5.19 10.83
C GLY A 36 5.41 4.53 11.83
N SER A 37 5.72 4.70 13.11
CA SER A 37 5.12 4.04 14.27
C SER A 37 3.59 3.88 14.25
N VAL A 38 2.84 4.84 13.69
CA VAL A 38 1.38 4.78 13.58
C VAL A 38 0.93 3.77 12.52
N THR A 39 1.59 3.71 11.37
CA THR A 39 1.28 2.73 10.32
C THR A 39 1.61 1.32 10.80
N ARG A 40 2.74 1.12 11.50
CA ARG A 40 3.05 -0.17 12.13
C ARG A 40 2.10 -0.50 13.27
N PHE A 41 1.69 0.46 14.09
CA PHE A 41 0.73 0.22 15.16
C PHE A 41 -0.63 -0.20 14.61
N LEU A 42 -1.13 0.49 13.58
CA LEU A 42 -2.39 0.13 12.92
C LEU A 42 -2.27 -1.19 12.15
N ALA A 43 -1.18 -1.41 11.41
CA ALA A 43 -0.93 -2.67 10.71
C ALA A 43 -0.77 -3.84 11.69
N ASN A 44 -0.04 -3.66 12.79
CA ASN A 44 0.10 -4.67 13.84
C ASN A 44 -1.22 -4.90 14.57
N GLY A 45 -2.01 -3.85 14.81
CA GLY A 45 -3.34 -3.97 15.42
C GLY A 45 -4.30 -4.75 14.52
N LEU A 46 -4.35 -4.41 13.23
CA LEU A 46 -5.13 -5.15 12.23
C LEU A 46 -4.62 -6.57 12.05
N ASN A 47 -3.31 -6.79 12.06
CA ASN A 47 -2.69 -8.12 12.00
C ASN A 47 -2.99 -8.94 13.25
N GLN A 48 -3.00 -8.34 14.44
CA GLN A 48 -3.38 -9.02 15.68
C GLN A 48 -4.86 -9.36 15.68
N LEU A 49 -5.72 -8.49 15.14
CA LEU A 49 -7.16 -8.74 15.01
C LEU A 49 -7.43 -9.83 13.97
N ALA A 50 -6.74 -9.79 12.83
CA ALA A 50 -6.79 -10.82 11.80
C ALA A 50 -6.25 -12.16 12.34
N ALA A 51 -5.13 -12.15 13.07
CA ALA A 51 -4.56 -13.33 13.71
C ALA A 51 -5.43 -13.86 14.85
N LEU A 52 -6.17 -12.99 15.56
CA LEU A 52 -7.15 -13.40 16.56
C LEU A 52 -8.34 -14.08 15.89
N ILE A 53 -8.91 -13.47 14.84
CA ILE A 53 -9.99 -14.06 14.04
C ILE A 53 -9.52 -15.38 13.42
N GLU A 54 -8.31 -15.43 12.87
CA GLU A 54 -7.69 -16.64 12.32
C GLU A 54 -7.46 -17.68 13.41
N HIS A 55 -6.97 -17.31 14.59
CA HIS A 55 -6.78 -18.24 15.70
C HIS A 55 -8.12 -18.81 16.16
N PHE A 56 -9.17 -18.01 16.30
CA PHE A 56 -10.51 -18.50 16.64
C PHE A 56 -11.11 -19.36 15.53
N THR A 57 -11.01 -18.93 14.27
CA THR A 57 -11.58 -19.64 13.11
C THR A 57 -10.81 -20.92 12.78
N ARG A 58 -9.49 -20.93 12.93
CA ARG A 58 -8.60 -22.07 12.67
C ARG A 58 -8.57 -23.02 13.86
N ALA A 59 -8.48 -22.56 15.11
CA ALA A 59 -8.48 -23.46 16.27
C ALA A 59 -9.84 -24.15 16.46
N GLN A 60 -10.95 -23.41 16.38
CA GLN A 60 -12.29 -24.02 16.47
C GLN A 60 -12.63 -24.78 15.19
N GLY A 61 -12.27 -24.26 14.01
CA GLY A 61 -12.50 -24.89 12.73
C GLY A 61 -11.75 -26.20 12.56
N THR A 62 -10.48 -26.29 12.97
CA THR A 62 -9.69 -27.54 12.90
C THR A 62 -10.24 -28.60 13.84
N VAL A 63 -10.65 -28.25 15.05
CA VAL A 63 -11.26 -29.22 15.99
C VAL A 63 -12.59 -29.74 15.45
N VAL A 64 -13.47 -28.87 14.95
CA VAL A 64 -14.76 -29.26 14.35
C VAL A 64 -14.55 -30.06 13.05
N PHE A 65 -13.54 -29.71 12.25
CA PHE A 65 -13.18 -30.42 11.03
C PHE A 65 -12.63 -31.83 11.31
N LEU A 66 -11.73 -31.97 12.29
CA LEU A 66 -11.23 -33.27 12.74
C LEU A 66 -12.35 -34.13 13.33
N ALA A 67 -13.23 -33.56 14.15
CA ALA A 67 -14.40 -34.25 14.65
C ALA A 67 -15.32 -34.70 13.51
N GLY A 68 -15.54 -33.86 12.50
CA GLY A 68 -16.30 -34.19 11.30
C GLY A 68 -15.68 -35.32 10.48
N ILE A 69 -14.35 -35.35 10.33
CA ILE A 69 -13.62 -36.45 9.69
C ILE A 69 -13.77 -37.74 10.50
N LEU A 70 -13.58 -37.69 11.82
CA LEU A 70 -13.72 -38.86 12.69
C LEU A 70 -15.14 -39.42 12.65
N VAL A 71 -16.16 -38.55 12.64
CA VAL A 71 -17.56 -38.94 12.45
C VAL A 71 -17.78 -39.57 11.08
N LEU A 72 -17.22 -38.99 10.00
CA LEU A 72 -17.33 -39.55 8.66
C LEU A 72 -16.67 -40.93 8.56
N ILE A 73 -15.45 -41.09 9.09
CA ILE A 73 -14.71 -42.36 9.13
C ILE A 73 -15.51 -43.40 9.91
N HIS A 74 -15.95 -43.06 11.13
CA HIS A 74 -16.76 -43.95 11.96
C HIS A 74 -18.03 -44.42 11.23
N LEU A 75 -18.75 -43.48 10.58
CA LEU A 75 -19.96 -43.82 9.82
C LEU A 75 -19.67 -44.69 8.60
N LEU A 76 -18.53 -44.53 7.93
CA LEU A 76 -18.13 -45.35 6.78
C LEU A 76 -17.65 -46.75 7.20
N GLU A 77 -17.03 -46.88 8.38
CA GLU A 77 -16.46 -48.13 8.87
C GLU A 77 -17.51 -49.06 9.51
N THR A 78 -18.58 -48.52 10.11
CA THR A 78 -19.67 -49.34 10.67
C THR A 78 -20.44 -50.09 9.57
N GLN A 79 -20.26 -51.41 9.49
CA GLN A 79 -20.89 -52.32 8.49
C GLN A 79 -22.28 -52.85 8.89
N GLN A 80 -22.71 -52.67 10.14
CA GLN A 80 -24.06 -53.05 10.56
C GLN A 80 -25.11 -52.10 9.96
N ASP A 81 -26.27 -52.65 9.60
CA ASP A 81 -27.49 -51.89 9.32
C ASP A 81 -27.91 -51.17 10.62
N GLU A 82 -27.35 -49.98 10.86
CA GLU A 82 -27.57 -49.22 12.09
C GLU A 82 -28.08 -47.78 11.84
N PRO A 83 -28.41 -47.05 12.92
CA PRO A 83 -29.76 -46.75 13.35
C PRO A 83 -30.14 -45.34 12.88
N GLU A 84 -31.42 -45.01 13.02
CA GLU A 84 -31.86 -43.63 12.88
C GLU A 84 -31.35 -42.79 14.07
N ILE A 85 -30.16 -42.19 13.93
CA ILE A 85 -29.67 -41.20 14.89
C ILE A 85 -30.65 -40.00 14.79
N PHE A 86 -31.48 -39.82 15.81
CA PHE A 86 -32.57 -38.83 15.85
C PHE A 86 -33.56 -38.90 14.66
N GLY A 87 -33.83 -40.09 14.10
CA GLY A 87 -34.76 -40.22 12.94
C GLY A 87 -34.11 -39.99 11.57
N ILE A 88 -32.80 -39.69 11.50
CA ILE A 88 -32.11 -39.37 10.24
C ILE A 88 -31.39 -40.60 9.70
N LYS A 89 -31.64 -40.95 8.43
CA LYS A 89 -30.96 -42.07 7.77
C LYS A 89 -29.46 -41.77 7.60
N LYS A 90 -28.62 -42.76 7.92
CA LYS A 90 -27.14 -42.74 7.80
C LYS A 90 -26.60 -42.11 6.51
N ARG A 91 -27.21 -42.40 5.35
CA ARG A 91 -26.79 -41.84 4.05
C ARG A 91 -26.86 -40.31 3.98
N TRP A 92 -27.84 -39.71 4.66
CA TRP A 92 -27.99 -38.25 4.73
C TRP A 92 -26.98 -37.64 5.69
N ILE A 93 -26.65 -38.33 6.78
CA ILE A 93 -25.61 -37.90 7.72
C ILE A 93 -24.24 -37.91 7.03
N ILE A 94 -23.89 -39.01 6.34
CA ILE A 94 -22.64 -39.11 5.56
C ILE A 94 -22.56 -38.01 4.50
N SER A 95 -23.63 -37.81 3.72
CA SER A 95 -23.67 -36.77 2.68
C SER A 95 -23.54 -35.37 3.28
N GLY A 96 -24.24 -35.10 4.40
CA GLY A 96 -24.18 -33.82 5.11
C GLY A 96 -22.79 -33.54 5.68
N THR A 97 -22.15 -34.51 6.32
CA THR A 97 -20.78 -34.40 6.84
C THR A 97 -19.78 -34.20 5.70
N ALA A 98 -19.89 -34.94 4.59
CA ALA A 98 -19.01 -34.76 3.44
C ALA A 98 -19.15 -33.37 2.80
N ILE A 99 -20.38 -32.88 2.60
CA ILE A 99 -20.64 -31.52 2.10
C ILE A 99 -20.08 -30.47 3.05
N PHE A 100 -20.29 -30.63 4.36
CA PHE A 100 -19.74 -29.73 5.37
C PHE A 100 -18.20 -29.66 5.30
N LEU A 101 -17.52 -30.80 5.16
CA LEU A 101 -16.05 -30.85 5.05
C LEU A 101 -15.55 -30.16 3.76
N VAL A 102 -16.22 -30.39 2.62
CA VAL A 102 -15.88 -29.71 1.35
C VAL A 102 -16.09 -28.20 1.45
N MET A 103 -17.21 -27.77 2.02
CA MET A 103 -17.50 -26.34 2.25
C MET A 103 -16.51 -25.71 3.22
N ALA A 104 -16.10 -26.42 4.28
CA ALA A 104 -15.10 -25.95 5.23
C ALA A 104 -13.72 -25.76 4.58
N ILE A 105 -13.30 -26.71 3.72
CA ILE A 105 -12.05 -26.57 2.94
C ILE A 105 -12.16 -25.38 1.97
N GLY A 106 -13.29 -25.24 1.27
CA GLY A 106 -13.52 -24.13 0.35
C GLY A 106 -13.48 -22.77 1.05
N LEU A 107 -14.10 -22.65 2.23
CA LEU A 107 -14.06 -21.44 3.04
C LEU A 107 -12.64 -21.13 3.53
N PHE A 108 -11.90 -22.15 3.98
CA PHE A 108 -10.52 -21.99 4.43
C PHE A 108 -9.62 -21.45 3.31
N LEU A 109 -9.66 -22.07 2.13
CA LEU A 109 -8.91 -21.63 0.96
C LEU A 109 -9.34 -20.22 0.50
N PHE A 110 -10.63 -19.90 0.60
CA PHE A 110 -11.15 -18.57 0.26
C PHE A 110 -10.65 -17.49 1.23
N VAL A 111 -10.66 -17.75 2.54
CA VAL A 111 -10.14 -16.82 3.55
C VAL A 111 -8.65 -16.57 3.34
N ASP A 112 -7.85 -17.64 3.15
CA ASP A 112 -6.42 -17.53 2.86
C ASP A 112 -6.16 -16.71 1.58
N PHE A 113 -6.94 -16.96 0.51
CA PHE A 113 -6.85 -16.21 -0.75
C PHE A 113 -7.22 -14.72 -0.61
N VAL A 114 -8.29 -14.41 0.13
CA VAL A 114 -8.75 -13.03 0.38
C VAL A 114 -7.72 -12.27 1.21
N GLN A 115 -7.16 -12.91 2.25
CA GLN A 115 -6.15 -12.30 3.10
C GLN A 115 -4.88 -11.96 2.30
N ASP A 116 -4.33 -12.93 1.55
CA ASP A 116 -3.11 -12.71 0.76
C ASP A 116 -3.27 -11.60 -0.30
N THR A 117 -4.44 -11.59 -0.97
CA THR A 117 -4.79 -10.55 -1.94
C THR A 117 -4.90 -9.18 -1.28
N SER A 118 -5.50 -9.10 -0.08
CA SER A 118 -5.71 -7.86 0.65
C SER A 118 -4.40 -7.23 1.15
N PHE A 119 -3.48 -8.03 1.70
CA PHE A 119 -2.17 -7.57 2.16
C PHE A 119 -1.30 -7.08 1.00
N SER A 120 -1.28 -7.83 -0.10
CA SER A 120 -0.58 -7.45 -1.33
C SER A 120 -1.13 -6.14 -1.93
N TYR A 121 -2.44 -5.95 -1.92
CA TYR A 121 -3.08 -4.73 -2.41
C TYR A 121 -2.79 -3.52 -1.48
N ALA A 122 -2.91 -3.69 -0.17
CA ALA A 122 -2.62 -2.66 0.82
C ALA A 122 -1.16 -2.19 0.74
N GLY A 123 -0.20 -3.12 0.62
CA GLY A 123 1.22 -2.79 0.46
C GLY A 123 1.49 -1.95 -0.79
N ARG A 124 0.85 -2.27 -1.93
CA ARG A 124 0.95 -1.47 -3.15
C ARG A 124 0.38 -0.07 -2.98
N LEU A 125 -0.76 0.08 -2.30
CA LEU A 125 -1.38 1.39 -2.06
C LEU A 125 -0.51 2.28 -1.15
N ILE A 126 0.03 1.72 -0.07
CA ILE A 126 0.91 2.46 0.86
C ILE A 126 2.14 2.99 0.12
N ARG A 127 2.79 2.14 -0.70
CA ARG A 127 3.94 2.55 -1.51
C ARG A 127 3.61 3.68 -2.49
N LYS A 128 2.53 3.54 -3.26
CA LYS A 128 2.08 4.57 -4.22
C LYS A 128 1.76 5.88 -3.51
N SER A 129 1.19 5.82 -2.31
CA SER A 129 0.88 7.00 -1.49
C SER A 129 2.15 7.67 -0.97
N ALA A 130 3.15 6.89 -0.55
CA ALA A 130 4.44 7.43 -0.09
C ALA A 130 5.21 8.12 -1.22
N HIS A 131 5.25 7.52 -2.42
CA HIS A 131 5.83 8.12 -3.61
C HIS A 131 5.12 9.43 -3.98
N PHE A 132 3.78 9.43 -4.03
CA PHE A 132 2.99 10.65 -4.22
C PHE A 132 3.35 11.78 -3.23
N ILE A 133 3.45 11.48 -1.93
CA ILE A 133 3.81 12.46 -0.90
C ILE A 133 5.25 12.94 -1.09
N ALA A 134 6.17 12.04 -1.41
CA ALA A 134 7.58 12.38 -1.63
C ALA A 134 7.75 13.35 -2.81
N TYR A 135 7.04 13.12 -3.91
CA TYR A 135 7.02 14.01 -5.06
C TYR A 135 6.24 15.31 -4.81
N LEU A 136 5.22 15.30 -3.93
CA LEU A 136 4.59 16.53 -3.45
C LEU A 136 5.59 17.43 -2.72
N ILE A 137 6.37 16.88 -1.80
CA ILE A 137 7.43 17.62 -1.11
C ILE A 137 8.48 18.11 -2.11
N LEU A 138 8.89 17.27 -3.06
CA LEU A 138 9.82 17.65 -4.12
C LEU A 138 9.30 18.84 -4.96
N GLY A 139 8.05 18.79 -5.40
CA GLY A 139 7.41 19.87 -6.17
C GLY A 139 7.33 21.19 -5.40
N PHE A 140 7.10 21.13 -4.09
CA PHE A 140 7.14 22.29 -3.20
C PHE A 140 8.56 22.88 -3.11
N LEU A 141 9.57 22.04 -2.87
CA LEU A 141 10.97 22.46 -2.73
C LEU A 141 11.53 23.02 -4.05
N VAL A 142 11.25 22.38 -5.18
CA VAL A 142 11.63 22.87 -6.50
C VAL A 142 10.96 24.22 -6.79
N SER A 143 9.69 24.39 -6.40
CA SER A 143 9.01 25.69 -6.53
C SER A 143 9.64 26.79 -5.70
N HIS A 144 10.11 26.45 -4.49
CA HIS A 144 10.89 27.35 -3.66
C HIS A 144 12.22 27.73 -4.34
N ALA A 145 12.98 26.75 -4.81
CA ALA A 145 14.28 26.95 -5.47
C ALA A 145 14.18 27.75 -6.77
N MET A 146 13.12 27.52 -7.56
CA MET A 146 12.83 28.27 -8.79
C MET A 146 12.18 29.64 -8.53
N LYS A 147 11.87 29.97 -7.27
CA LYS A 147 11.23 31.23 -6.85
C LYS A 147 9.93 31.46 -7.60
N ASN A 148 9.04 30.47 -7.55
CA ASN A 148 7.72 30.53 -8.18
C ASN A 148 6.86 31.61 -7.51
N GLU A 149 7.03 32.84 -7.99
CA GLU A 149 6.26 34.02 -7.59
C GLU A 149 4.91 34.02 -8.26
N ALA A 150 3.89 34.40 -7.49
CA ALA A 150 2.53 34.16 -7.87
C ALA A 150 1.94 35.20 -8.86
N SER A 151 2.62 36.33 -9.09
CA SER A 151 2.09 37.45 -9.89
C SER A 151 3.06 38.00 -10.95
N THR A 152 3.58 37.14 -11.84
CA THR A 152 4.34 37.60 -13.03
C THR A 152 3.99 36.74 -14.24
N ALA A 153 4.00 37.30 -15.46
CA ALA A 153 3.74 36.56 -16.70
C ALA A 153 4.69 35.35 -16.90
N THR A 154 5.88 35.41 -16.29
CA THR A 154 6.88 34.33 -16.29
C THR A 154 6.55 33.20 -15.30
N ALA A 155 5.58 33.37 -14.40
CA ALA A 155 5.24 32.40 -13.35
C ALA A 155 4.79 31.06 -13.91
N TRP A 156 3.94 31.05 -14.95
CA TRP A 156 3.48 29.82 -15.58
C TRP A 156 4.61 29.03 -16.26
N LYS A 157 5.55 29.73 -16.90
CA LYS A 157 6.75 29.10 -17.48
C LYS A 157 7.62 28.45 -16.40
N ARG A 158 7.80 29.11 -15.25
CA ARG A 158 8.58 28.55 -14.12
C ARG A 158 7.87 27.38 -13.44
N ARG A 159 6.56 27.44 -13.24
CA ARG A 159 5.74 26.31 -12.73
C ARG A 159 5.82 25.11 -13.67
N GLY A 160 5.70 25.33 -14.98
CA GLY A 160 5.88 24.29 -15.99
C GLY A 160 7.28 23.67 -15.96
N ALA A 161 8.32 24.49 -15.82
CA ALA A 161 9.70 24.00 -15.66
C ALA A 161 9.91 23.21 -14.36
N SER A 162 9.30 23.64 -13.24
CA SER A 162 9.34 22.89 -11.97
C SER A 162 8.67 21.53 -12.10
N LEU A 163 7.50 21.47 -12.76
CA LEU A 163 6.79 20.21 -13.00
C LEU A 163 7.59 19.30 -13.93
N LEU A 164 8.13 19.84 -15.03
CA LEU A 164 8.98 19.09 -15.96
C LEU A 164 10.19 18.49 -15.24
N PHE A 165 10.86 19.27 -14.38
CA PHE A 165 11.97 18.77 -13.57
C PHE A 165 11.55 17.57 -12.70
N CYS A 166 10.42 17.68 -11.99
CA CYS A 166 9.92 16.60 -11.15
C CYS A 166 9.52 15.36 -11.97
N VAL A 167 8.89 15.55 -13.13
CA VAL A 167 8.48 14.44 -14.02
C VAL A 167 9.70 13.74 -14.62
N VAL A 168 10.72 14.49 -15.07
CA VAL A 168 11.99 13.91 -15.55
C VAL A 168 12.65 13.11 -14.43
N TYR A 169 12.61 13.61 -13.19
CA TYR A 169 13.12 12.87 -12.05
C TYR A 169 12.31 11.60 -11.77
N ALA A 170 10.97 11.65 -11.85
CA ALA A 170 10.10 10.47 -11.73
C ALA A 170 10.39 9.41 -12.79
N ILE A 171 10.63 9.83 -14.03
CA ILE A 171 11.05 8.92 -15.11
C ILE A 171 12.41 8.29 -14.78
N SER A 172 13.36 9.06 -14.26
CA SER A 172 14.67 8.53 -13.86
C SER A 172 14.57 7.55 -12.68
N ASP A 173 13.62 7.76 -11.77
CA ASP A 173 13.38 6.87 -10.64
C ASP A 173 12.78 5.53 -11.09
N GLU A 174 11.80 5.56 -12.00
CA GLU A 174 11.24 4.34 -12.60
C GLU A 174 12.29 3.57 -13.43
N PHE A 175 13.18 4.31 -14.12
CA PHE A 175 14.32 3.69 -14.80
C PHE A 175 15.30 3.06 -13.81
N HIS A 176 15.54 3.66 -12.65
CA HIS A 176 16.34 3.05 -11.60
C HIS A 176 15.67 1.80 -11.01
N GLN A 177 14.35 1.83 -10.81
CA GLN A 177 13.58 0.69 -10.31
C GLN A 177 13.62 -0.54 -11.25
N LEU A 178 13.91 -0.37 -12.55
CA LEU A 178 14.16 -1.51 -13.47
C LEU A 178 15.30 -2.42 -13.01
N PHE A 179 16.27 -1.86 -12.29
CA PHE A 179 17.43 -2.61 -11.80
C PHE A 179 17.20 -3.20 -10.41
N VAL A 180 16.03 -2.97 -9.80
CA VAL A 180 15.67 -3.48 -8.47
C VAL A 180 14.84 -4.78 -8.63
N PRO A 181 15.24 -5.90 -7.99
CA PRO A 181 14.51 -7.16 -8.08
C PRO A 181 13.04 -7.04 -7.67
N GLY A 182 12.13 -7.61 -8.46
CA GLY A 182 10.70 -7.64 -8.17
C GLY A 182 9.98 -6.29 -8.38
N ARG A 183 10.65 -5.29 -8.97
CA ARG A 183 10.02 -4.04 -9.44
C ARG A 183 9.99 -3.98 -10.96
N GLY A 184 8.96 -3.34 -11.51
CA GLY A 184 8.82 -3.09 -12.93
C GLY A 184 8.28 -1.68 -13.15
N PRO A 185 8.80 -0.93 -14.13
CA PRO A 185 8.41 0.45 -14.33
C PRO A 185 6.98 0.53 -14.81
N MET A 186 6.23 1.50 -14.29
CA MET A 186 4.87 1.76 -14.72
C MET A 186 4.68 3.24 -15.04
N LEU A 187 4.16 3.52 -16.24
CA LEU A 187 3.74 4.88 -16.62
C LEU A 187 2.75 5.46 -15.59
N LYS A 188 1.92 4.61 -14.98
CA LYS A 188 1.00 4.99 -13.91
C LYS A 188 1.72 5.56 -12.68
N ASP A 189 2.91 5.06 -12.36
CA ASP A 189 3.68 5.52 -11.20
C ASP A 189 4.28 6.91 -11.46
N VAL A 190 4.83 7.14 -12.67
CA VAL A 190 5.24 8.49 -13.13
C VAL A 190 4.08 9.49 -13.08
N LEU A 191 2.86 9.07 -13.47
CA LEU A 191 1.68 9.93 -13.41
C LEU A 191 1.29 10.30 -11.98
N ILE A 192 1.30 9.33 -11.06
CA ILE A 192 1.00 9.55 -9.64
C ILE A 192 2.03 10.53 -9.04
N ASP A 193 3.31 10.33 -9.32
CA ASP A 193 4.40 11.18 -8.84
C ASP A 193 4.31 12.59 -9.43
N GLY A 194 4.00 12.69 -10.73
CA GLY A 194 3.74 13.96 -11.40
C GLY A 194 2.56 14.73 -10.79
N LEU A 195 1.47 14.04 -10.42
CA LEU A 195 0.32 14.65 -9.73
C LEU A 195 0.69 15.15 -8.33
N GLY A 196 1.48 14.36 -7.58
CA GLY A 196 2.03 14.78 -6.29
C GLY A 196 2.82 16.07 -6.44
N ALA A 197 3.77 16.11 -7.37
CA ALA A 197 4.58 17.29 -7.65
C ALA A 197 3.74 18.51 -8.07
N ALA A 198 2.73 18.32 -8.93
CA ALA A 198 1.82 19.39 -9.33
C ALA A 198 1.09 20.01 -8.13
N ILE A 199 0.58 19.18 -7.21
CA ILE A 199 -0.06 19.64 -5.97
C ILE A 199 0.94 20.37 -5.07
N GLY A 200 2.17 19.85 -4.94
CA GLY A 200 3.25 20.50 -4.20
C GLY A 200 3.58 21.91 -4.70
N ILE A 201 3.63 22.08 -6.02
CA ILE A 201 3.82 23.39 -6.68
C ILE A 201 2.66 24.35 -6.33
N LEU A 202 1.42 23.87 -6.39
CA LEU A 202 0.23 24.67 -6.06
C LEU A 202 0.23 25.08 -4.58
N LEU A 203 0.57 24.16 -3.67
CA LEU A 203 0.67 24.44 -2.24
C LEU A 203 1.72 25.50 -1.92
N TYR A 204 2.88 25.45 -2.58
CA TYR A 204 3.90 26.50 -2.42
C TYR A 204 3.37 27.87 -2.84
N VAL A 205 2.71 27.95 -4.00
CA VAL A 205 2.14 29.19 -4.52
C VAL A 205 1.06 29.72 -3.58
N GLY A 206 0.13 28.87 -3.14
CA GLY A 206 -0.94 29.23 -2.23
C GLY A 206 -0.44 29.71 -0.87
N ALA A 207 0.53 28.99 -0.28
CA ALA A 207 1.16 29.37 0.98
C ALA A 207 1.87 30.73 0.88
N ARG A 208 2.57 30.98 -0.24
CA ARG A 208 3.26 32.25 -0.48
C ARG A 208 2.30 33.42 -0.65
N GLU A 209 1.22 33.23 -1.40
CA GLU A 209 0.15 34.23 -1.56
C GLU A 209 -0.49 34.57 -0.21
N LEU A 210 -0.85 33.56 0.58
CA LEU A 210 -1.44 33.76 1.91
C LEU A 210 -0.49 34.53 2.84
N TRP A 211 0.80 34.17 2.84
CA TRP A 211 1.83 34.84 3.62
C TRP A 211 1.96 36.33 3.26
N LEU A 212 2.00 36.65 1.96
CA LEU A 212 2.08 38.04 1.50
C LEU A 212 0.85 38.84 1.87
N ARG A 213 -0.35 38.24 1.77
CA ARG A 213 -1.61 38.87 2.21
C ARG A 213 -1.63 39.14 3.71
N TRP A 214 -1.07 38.24 4.52
CA TRP A 214 -0.97 38.45 5.97
C TRP A 214 0.03 39.56 6.32
N LYS A 215 1.18 39.60 5.66
CA LYS A 215 2.22 40.63 5.90
C LYS A 215 1.81 42.04 5.45
N ASN A 216 0.94 42.14 4.45
CA ASN A 216 0.47 43.42 3.92
C ASN A 216 -0.79 43.95 4.64
N LYS A 217 -1.29 43.24 5.65
CA LYS A 217 -2.29 43.74 6.60
C LYS A 217 -1.60 44.36 7.80
#